data_AF-A0A6G3QH20-F1
#
_entry.id   AF-A0A6G3QH20-F1
#
_cell.length_a   1.000
_cell.length_b   1.000
_cell.length_c   1.000
_cell.angle_alpha   90.00
_cell.angle_beta   90.00
_cell.angle_gamma   90.00
#
_symmetry.space_group_name_H-M   'P 1'
#
loop_
_entity.id
_entity.type
_entity.pdbx_description
1 polymer ?
#
loop_
_entity_poly.entity_id
_entity_poly.type
_entity_poly.pdbx_seq_one_letter_code
_entity_poly.pdbx_strand_id
1 'polypeptide(L)'
;MFQGEKTTFVNRPKDTVIRDFQNTYGPSAGGDDLTRLLELVLSSRALSDDQRDEAAGTIHDLARLTSEPEPDVPAVRTRMDRLRELLAGSADIAQPALAIIASVAALFGG
;
A
#
# COMPACT_ATOMS: atom_id res chain seq x y z
N MET A 1 6.60 -26.66 18.17
CA MET A 1 6.27 -25.95 16.92
C MET A 1 6.72 -24.53 17.10
N PHE A 2 7.69 -24.06 16.31
CA PHE A 2 8.08 -22.66 16.30
C PHE A 2 6.87 -21.90 15.75
N GLN A 3 6.17 -21.16 16.60
CA GLN A 3 5.30 -20.09 16.14
C GLN A 3 6.25 -19.12 15.44
N GLY A 4 6.30 -19.21 14.10
CA GLY A 4 7.01 -18.21 13.31
C GLY A 4 6.42 -16.87 13.71
N GLU A 5 7.24 -16.01 14.31
CA GLU A 5 6.89 -14.61 14.50
C GLU A 5 6.27 -14.14 13.18
N LYS A 6 5.00 -13.75 13.20
CA LYS A 6 4.41 -13.04 12.07
C LYS A 6 5.26 -11.78 11.91
N THR A 7 6.22 -11.80 10.99
CA THR A 7 7.01 -10.62 10.65
C THR A 7 6.06 -9.66 9.95
N THR A 8 5.48 -8.75 10.72
CA THR A 8 4.67 -7.64 10.23
C THR A 8 5.56 -6.58 9.58
N PHE A 9 5.00 -5.78 8.68
CA PHE A 9 5.74 -4.71 8.00
C PHE A 9 6.32 -3.70 8.99
N VAL A 10 5.59 -3.44 10.08
CA VAL A 10 6.00 -2.52 11.15
C VAL A 10 7.17 -3.02 12.01
N ASN A 11 7.41 -4.35 12.04
CA ASN A 11 8.53 -4.95 12.77
C ASN A 11 9.84 -4.98 11.95
N ARG A 12 9.79 -4.56 10.68
CA ARG A 12 10.95 -4.51 9.78
C ARG A 12 11.44 -3.07 9.62
N PRO A 13 12.74 -2.85 9.32
CA PRO A 13 13.21 -1.52 8.98
C PRO A 13 12.48 -0.99 7.75
N LYS A 14 11.93 0.24 7.86
CA LYS A 14 11.16 0.88 6.79
C LYS A 14 11.88 0.86 5.44
N ASP A 15 13.16 1.23 5.43
CA ASP A 15 13.98 1.25 4.21
C ASP A 15 14.10 -0.14 3.56
N THR A 16 14.10 -1.21 4.35
CA THR A 16 14.09 -2.58 3.83
C THR A 16 12.75 -2.91 3.18
N VAL A 17 11.64 -2.57 3.85
CA VAL A 17 10.29 -2.83 3.31
C VAL A 17 10.07 -2.08 2.00
N ILE A 18 10.44 -0.79 1.95
CA ILE A 18 10.32 0.03 0.75
C ILE A 18 11.21 -0.52 -0.37
N ARG A 19 12.46 -0.87 -0.09
CA ARG A 19 13.39 -1.42 -1.09
C ARG A 19 12.90 -2.75 -1.66
N ASP A 20 12.41 -3.65 -0.81
CA ASP A 20 11.86 -4.94 -1.26
C ASP A 20 10.64 -4.72 -2.17
N PHE A 21 9.77 -3.77 -1.79
CA PHE A 21 8.61 -3.39 -2.59
C PHE A 21 9.01 -2.84 -3.95
N GLN A 22 9.95 -1.89 -4.02
CA GLN A 22 10.45 -1.30 -5.26
C GLN A 22 11.10 -2.35 -6.17
N ASN A 23 11.89 -3.26 -5.60
CA ASN A 23 12.54 -4.33 -6.37
C ASN A 23 11.52 -5.28 -7.01
N THR A 24 10.37 -5.47 -6.36
CA THR A 24 9.34 -6.41 -6.81
C THR A 24 8.35 -5.75 -7.77
N TYR A 25 7.87 -4.56 -7.44
CA TYR A 25 6.73 -3.89 -8.10
C TYR A 25 7.09 -2.58 -8.79
N GLY A 26 8.33 -2.10 -8.69
CA GLY A 26 8.80 -0.89 -9.37
C GLY A 26 8.43 -0.83 -10.87
N PRO A 27 8.54 -1.93 -11.64
CA PRO A 27 8.17 -1.95 -13.06
C PRO A 27 6.66 -1.98 -13.34
N SER A 28 5.80 -2.18 -12.32
CA SER A 28 4.34 -2.33 -12.49
C SER A 28 3.63 -0.99 -12.73
N ALA A 29 2.43 -1.05 -13.30
CA ALA A 29 1.57 0.13 -13.44
C ALA A 29 1.23 0.72 -12.04
N GLY A 30 1.61 1.98 -11.84
CA GLY A 30 1.43 2.67 -10.55
C GLY A 30 2.46 2.27 -9.48
N GLY A 31 3.52 1.53 -9.81
CA GLY A 31 4.53 1.06 -8.85
C GLY A 31 5.21 2.18 -8.05
N ASP A 32 5.56 3.30 -8.70
CA ASP A 32 6.14 4.48 -8.03
C ASP A 32 5.16 5.14 -7.06
N ASP A 33 3.90 5.28 -7.47
CA ASP A 33 2.83 5.84 -6.66
C ASP A 33 2.54 4.95 -5.44
N LEU A 34 2.41 3.63 -5.64
CA LEU A 34 2.22 2.68 -4.55
C LEU A 34 3.42 2.63 -3.60
N THR A 35 4.64 2.78 -4.11
CA THR A 35 5.85 2.91 -3.28
C THR A 35 5.77 4.15 -2.38
N ARG A 36 5.40 5.29 -2.96
CA ARG A 36 5.26 6.54 -2.22
C ARG A 36 4.15 6.45 -1.17
N LEU A 37 3.06 5.76 -1.48
CA LEU A 37 1.98 5.48 -0.54
C LEU A 37 2.46 4.62 0.63
N LEU A 38 3.25 3.58 0.36
CA LEU A 38 3.84 2.73 1.39
C LEU A 38 4.77 3.51 2.31
N GLU A 39 5.58 4.41 1.75
CA GLU A 39 6.46 5.28 2.55
C GLU A 39 5.67 6.19 3.49
N LEU A 40 4.56 6.80 3.01
CA LEU A 40 3.68 7.63 3.83
C LEU A 40 3.05 6.81 4.97
N VAL A 41 2.51 5.64 4.66
CA VAL A 41 1.89 4.74 5.65
C VAL A 41 2.87 4.34 6.74
N LEU A 42 4.07 3.87 6.36
CA LEU A 42 5.07 3.42 7.33
C LEU A 42 5.67 4.59 8.15
N SER A 43 5.55 5.81 7.67
CA SER A 43 6.04 7.02 8.36
C SER A 43 4.95 7.74 9.17
N SER A 44 3.69 7.34 9.05
CA SER A 44 2.57 8.01 9.72
C SER A 44 2.61 7.80 11.23
N ARG A 45 2.39 8.89 11.96
CA ARG A 45 2.22 8.87 13.42
C ARG A 45 0.75 8.85 13.83
N ALA A 46 -0.17 9.14 12.92
CA ALA A 46 -1.60 9.08 13.18
C ALA A 46 -2.14 7.64 13.13
N LEU A 47 -1.44 6.73 12.45
CA LEU A 47 -1.78 5.32 12.37
C LEU A 47 -1.17 4.48 13.52
N SER A 48 -1.98 3.62 14.13
CA SER A 48 -1.49 2.57 15.01
C SER A 48 -0.61 1.56 14.26
N ASP A 49 0.17 0.76 14.98
CA ASP A 49 0.98 -0.30 14.36
C ASP A 49 0.11 -1.29 13.56
N ASP A 50 -1.05 -1.68 14.10
CA ASP A 50 -2.00 -2.56 13.40
C ASP A 50 -2.54 -1.94 12.12
N GLN A 51 -2.89 -0.65 12.14
CA GLN A 51 -3.38 0.03 10.94
C GLN A 51 -2.28 0.24 9.91
N ARG A 52 -1.03 0.51 10.34
CA ARG A 52 0.13 0.60 9.45
C ARG A 52 0.40 -0.75 8.79
N ASP A 53 0.32 -1.84 9.54
CA ASP A 53 0.52 -3.19 9.00
C ASP A 53 -0.59 -3.56 8.00
N GLU A 54 -1.85 -3.30 8.34
CA GLU A 54 -2.99 -3.54 7.46
C GLU A 54 -2.89 -2.72 6.16
N ALA A 55 -2.55 -1.44 6.28
CA ALA A 55 -2.38 -0.56 5.13
C ALA A 55 -1.20 -1.01 4.25
N ALA A 56 -0.05 -1.34 4.86
CA ALA A 56 1.11 -1.84 4.13
C ALA A 56 0.81 -3.17 3.40
N GLY A 57 0.07 -4.08 4.04
CA GLY A 57 -0.40 -5.32 3.42
C GLY A 57 -1.35 -5.05 2.25
N THR A 58 -2.30 -4.14 2.41
CA THR A 58 -3.23 -3.76 1.35
C THR A 58 -2.50 -3.14 0.15
N ILE A 59 -1.45 -2.36 0.38
CA ILE A 59 -0.61 -1.79 -0.70
C ILE A 59 0.17 -2.88 -1.44
N HIS A 60 0.70 -3.88 -0.73
CA HIS A 60 1.34 -5.04 -1.38
C HIS A 60 0.35 -5.86 -2.21
N ASP A 61 -0.87 -6.07 -1.71
CA ASP A 61 -1.92 -6.75 -2.45
C ASP A 61 -2.33 -5.98 -3.71
N LEU A 62 -2.45 -4.66 -3.62
CA LEU A 62 -2.70 -3.80 -4.76
C LEU A 62 -1.59 -3.93 -5.80
N ALA A 63 -0.33 -3.80 -5.38
CA ALA A 63 0.82 -3.92 -6.28
C ALA A 63 0.89 -5.29 -6.98
N ARG A 64 0.54 -6.35 -6.26
CA ARG A 64 0.43 -7.69 -6.83
C ARG A 64 -0.65 -7.73 -7.92
N LEU A 65 -1.86 -7.26 -7.61
CA LEU A 65 -2.99 -7.25 -8.56
C LEU A 65 -2.70 -6.40 -9.80
N THR A 66 -2.06 -5.24 -9.63
CA THR A 66 -1.72 -4.34 -10.75
C THR A 66 -0.52 -4.80 -11.57
N SER A 67 0.28 -5.73 -11.04
CA SER A 67 1.41 -6.35 -11.75
C SER A 67 1.00 -7.52 -12.65
N GLU A 68 -0.23 -8.01 -12.53
CA GLU A 68 -0.72 -9.12 -13.37
C GLU A 68 -0.88 -8.66 -14.84
N PRO A 69 -0.64 -9.54 -15.83
CA PRO A 69 -0.77 -9.18 -17.25
C PRO A 69 -2.16 -8.68 -17.64
N GLU A 70 -3.19 -9.20 -16.96
CA GLU A 70 -4.60 -8.81 -17.09
C GLU A 70 -5.13 -8.53 -15.68
N PRO A 71 -4.97 -7.31 -15.16
CA PRO A 71 -5.33 -6.99 -13.79
C PRO A 71 -6.84 -7.06 -13.58
N ASP A 72 -7.26 -7.70 -12.48
CA ASP A 72 -8.65 -7.72 -12.04
C ASP A 72 -9.06 -6.32 -11.54
N VAL A 73 -9.53 -5.48 -12.45
CA VAL A 73 -9.92 -4.08 -12.16
C VAL A 73 -10.98 -3.99 -11.05
N PRO A 74 -12.06 -4.81 -11.02
CA PRO A 74 -12.98 -4.87 -9.87
C PRO A 74 -12.29 -5.16 -8.53
N ALA A 75 -11.35 -6.10 -8.49
CA ALA A 75 -10.60 -6.39 -7.28
C ALA A 75 -9.69 -5.21 -6.88
N VAL A 76 -8.98 -4.61 -7.84
CA VAL A 76 -8.13 -3.42 -7.61
C VAL A 76 -8.95 -2.28 -7.02
N ARG A 77 -10.13 -1.96 -7.60
CA ARG A 77 -11.05 -0.94 -7.09
C ARG A 77 -11.50 -1.23 -5.65
N THR A 78 -11.93 -2.46 -5.37
CA THR A 78 -12.35 -2.87 -4.03
C THR A 78 -11.23 -2.69 -2.99
N ARG A 79 -9.97 -2.97 -3.36
CA ARG A 79 -8.82 -2.77 -2.45
C ARG A 79 -8.47 -1.30 -2.28
N MET A 80 -8.57 -0.49 -3.33
CA MET A 80 -8.35 0.96 -3.25
C MET A 80 -9.40 1.64 -2.37
N ASP A 81 -10.67 1.27 -2.46
CA ASP A 81 -11.73 1.83 -1.61
C ASP A 81 -11.50 1.52 -0.14
N ARG A 82 -11.18 0.26 0.18
CA ARG A 82 -10.81 -0.13 1.56
C ARG A 82 -9.61 0.66 2.07
N LEU A 83 -8.57 0.81 1.26
CA LEU A 83 -7.37 1.56 1.65
C LEU A 83 -7.69 3.04 1.87
N ARG A 84 -8.55 3.62 1.01
CA ARG A 84 -9.03 4.99 1.17
C ARG A 84 -9.79 5.17 2.48
N GLU A 85 -10.69 4.25 2.83
CA GLU A 85 -11.42 4.30 4.11
C GLU A 85 -10.48 4.25 5.31
N LEU A 86 -9.49 3.34 5.27
CA LEU A 86 -8.48 3.19 6.32
C LEU A 86 -7.64 4.47 6.49
N LEU A 87 -7.22 5.10 5.38
CA LEU A 87 -6.32 6.26 5.42
C LEU A 87 -7.05 7.60 5.58
N ALA A 88 -8.35 7.68 5.31
CA ALA A 88 -9.13 8.91 5.45
C ALA A 88 -9.14 9.47 6.89
N GLY A 89 -8.99 8.59 7.91
CA GLY A 89 -8.89 8.99 9.32
C GLY A 89 -7.50 9.46 9.76
N SER A 90 -6.47 9.34 8.91
CA SER A 90 -5.08 9.59 9.29
C SER A 90 -4.69 11.06 9.08
N ALA A 91 -4.83 11.90 10.11
CA ALA A 91 -4.69 13.35 9.98
C ALA A 91 -3.37 13.86 9.36
N ASP A 92 -2.27 13.11 9.49
CA ASP A 92 -0.96 13.50 8.98
C ASP A 92 -0.69 13.09 7.52
N ILE A 93 -1.38 12.06 7.02
CA ILE A 93 -1.15 11.51 5.67
C ILE A 93 -2.41 11.41 4.81
N ALA A 94 -3.60 11.69 5.32
CA ALA A 94 -4.87 11.47 4.60
C ALA A 94 -4.88 12.18 3.23
N GLN A 95 -4.59 13.48 3.20
CA GLN A 95 -4.59 14.24 1.94
C GLN A 95 -3.56 13.72 0.92
N PRO A 96 -2.26 13.58 1.24
CA PRO A 96 -1.30 13.04 0.28
C PRO A 96 -1.58 11.58 -0.10
N ALA A 97 -2.06 10.74 0.82
CA ALA A 97 -2.39 9.35 0.54
C ALA A 97 -3.58 9.23 -0.43
N LEU A 98 -4.66 10.00 -0.20
CA LEU A 98 -5.85 9.99 -1.06
C LEU A 98 -5.55 10.50 -2.48
N ALA A 99 -4.66 11.48 -2.60
CA ALA A 99 -4.21 11.97 -3.90
C ALA A 99 -3.47 10.87 -4.70
N ILE A 100 -2.61 10.09 -4.04
CA ILE A 100 -1.90 8.98 -4.67
C ILE A 100 -2.87 7.86 -5.06
N ILE A 101 -3.81 7.49 -4.17
CA ILE A 101 -4.84 6.48 -4.49
C ILE A 101 -5.64 6.90 -5.73
N ALA A 102 -6.01 8.17 -5.86
CA ALA A 102 -6.71 8.68 -7.03
C ALA A 102 -5.84 8.60 -8.31
N SER A 103 -4.54 8.89 -8.21
CA SER A 103 -3.57 8.74 -9.32
C SER A 103 -3.52 7.29 -9.81
N VAL A 104 -3.39 6.34 -8.89
CA VAL A 104 -3.37 4.91 -9.20
C VAL A 104 -4.71 4.47 -9.81
N ALA A 105 -5.85 4.91 -9.26
CA ALA A 105 -7.16 4.57 -9.77
C ALA A 105 -7.39 5.03 -11.22
N ALA A 106 -6.84 6.19 -11.60
CA ALA A 106 -6.95 6.72 -12.96
C ALA A 106 -6.29 5.80 -14.01
N LEU A 107 -5.31 4.99 -13.63
CA LEU A 107 -4.67 4.01 -14.52
C LEU A 107 -5.60 2.87 -14.92
N PHE A 108 -6.65 2.61 -14.14
CA PHE A 108 -7.58 1.48 -14.33
C PHE A 108 -8.99 1.92 -14.73
N GLY A 109 -9.13 3.13 -15.27
CA GLY A 109 -10.37 3.59 -15.91
C GLY A 109 -11.37 4.31 -15.01
N GLY A 110 -10.88 5.12 -14.05
CA GLY A 110 -11.63 6.19 -13.37
C GLY A 110 -13.00 5.79 -12.87
#